data_AF-A0A2T7D4K5-F1
#
_entry.id   AF-A0A2T7D4K5-F1
#
_cell.length_a   1.000
_cell.length_b   1.000
_cell.length_c   1.000
_cell.angle_alpha   90.00
_cell.angle_beta   90.00
_cell.angle_gamma   90.00
#
_symmetry.space_group_name_H-M   'P 1'
#
loop_
_entity.id
_entity.type
_entity.pdbx_description
1 polymer ?
#
loop_
_entity_poly.entity_id
_entity_poly.type
_entity_poly.pdbx_seq_one_letter_code
_entity_poly.pdbx_strand_id
1 'polypeptide(L)'
;MTEMVVAARAPAPAAGRWGAAPPQELLERLKDYGQEGAFAFWDELGPEERDHLIRDIESLDLPRIDRIIRCSLRSQGAPVPAVEPVPESSVSTVDDRTPDDKERWWRRGLRAISEGKLAVVLLAGGQGTRLGSSDPKGCFSIGLPSRKSLFQLQAERILCIQKLAAQCTDAPGSTVQIHWYIMTSPFTDEATRKFFETHRYFGLEPNQVTFFQQGTVPCVSPDGRFIMETPYKVAKAPDGNGGVYAALKSKRLLDDMAAKGVKYVDCYGVDNVLVRVADPTFLGYFIDRGVSAAAKVVRKAYPQEKVGVFVQRGRGGPLSVVEYSEMDAAMTTEINQTTGRLRYCWSNVCLHMFTLDFLNQVTNSLEKDSIYHLAEKRIPSVHGYTSGLKLEQFIFDVFNYSPSTALFEVLREEEFAPVKNANGATYDTPDSARLMLLRLHSRWVVAAGGFLTHSVPLYMTGVEVSPLCSYAGENLEAICRGRTFHAPSEISF
;
A
#
# COMPACT_ATOMS: atom_id res chain seq x y z
N MET A 1 -59.76 -14.57 -28.30
CA MET A 1 -58.46 -14.82 -27.63
C MET A 1 -57.38 -14.64 -28.65
N THR A 2 -56.46 -13.75 -28.35
CA THR A 2 -55.72 -12.91 -29.27
C THR A 2 -54.61 -13.67 -30.00
N GLU A 3 -54.55 -13.52 -31.32
CA GLU A 3 -53.46 -13.97 -32.18
C GLU A 3 -52.16 -13.24 -31.81
N MET A 4 -51.11 -14.02 -31.52
CA MET A 4 -49.77 -13.51 -31.25
C MET A 4 -49.03 -13.39 -32.59
N VAL A 5 -49.05 -12.19 -33.16
CA VAL A 5 -48.27 -11.84 -34.34
C VAL A 5 -46.79 -11.92 -34.00
N VAL A 6 -46.07 -12.75 -34.74
CA VAL A 6 -44.61 -12.88 -34.72
C VAL A 6 -44.01 -11.54 -35.16
N ALA A 7 -43.41 -10.80 -34.23
CA ALA A 7 -42.62 -9.62 -34.57
C ALA A 7 -41.32 -10.09 -35.24
N ALA A 8 -41.27 -9.94 -36.57
CA ALA A 8 -40.05 -10.11 -37.34
C ALA A 8 -38.95 -9.20 -36.80
N ARG A 9 -37.75 -9.76 -36.65
CA ARG A 9 -36.50 -9.04 -36.36
C ARG A 9 -36.40 -7.83 -37.29
N ALA A 10 -36.27 -6.63 -36.72
CA ALA A 10 -35.88 -5.44 -37.47
C ALA A 10 -34.55 -5.71 -38.17
N PRO A 11 -34.39 -5.35 -39.46
CA PRO A 11 -33.12 -5.48 -40.14
C PRO A 11 -32.08 -4.58 -39.45
N ALA A 12 -30.87 -5.11 -39.27
CA ALA A 12 -29.73 -4.35 -38.81
C ALA A 12 -29.59 -3.07 -39.65
N PRO A 13 -29.28 -1.90 -39.05
CA PRO A 13 -29.00 -0.72 -39.83
C PRO A 13 -27.82 -1.02 -40.77
N ALA A 14 -27.99 -0.65 -42.04
CA ALA A 14 -27.02 -0.87 -43.09
C ALA A 14 -25.63 -0.36 -42.66
N ALA A 15 -24.63 -1.22 -42.84
CA ALA A 15 -23.23 -0.91 -42.63
C ALA A 15 -22.81 0.28 -43.52
N GLY A 16 -22.87 1.49 -42.97
CA GLY A 16 -22.11 2.61 -43.47
C GLY A 16 -20.64 2.27 -43.27
N ARG A 17 -19.96 1.86 -44.36
CA ARG A 17 -18.51 1.69 -44.40
C ARG A 17 -17.86 3.04 -44.13
N TRP A 18 -17.48 3.32 -42.88
CA TRP A 18 -16.62 4.45 -42.55
C TRP A 18 -15.20 4.13 -43.06
N GLY A 19 -14.96 4.37 -44.36
CA GLY A 19 -13.81 3.88 -45.13
C GLY A 19 -12.47 4.58 -44.91
N ALA A 20 -12.04 4.79 -43.66
CA ALA A 20 -10.66 5.17 -43.37
C ALA A 20 -9.95 3.96 -42.75
N ALA A 21 -8.83 3.53 -43.31
CA ALA A 21 -7.96 2.53 -42.68
C ALA A 21 -7.37 3.08 -41.38
N PRO A 22 -6.94 2.22 -40.43
CA PRO A 22 -6.20 2.69 -39.25
C PRO A 22 -4.95 3.46 -39.69
N PRO A 23 -4.48 4.44 -38.91
CA PRO A 23 -3.26 5.17 -39.24
C PRO A 23 -2.09 4.20 -39.47
N GLN A 24 -1.57 4.18 -40.69
CA GLN A 24 -0.64 3.15 -41.14
C GLN A 24 0.62 3.09 -40.26
N GLU A 25 1.17 4.25 -39.89
CA GLU A 25 2.33 4.36 -39.01
C GLU A 25 2.09 3.73 -37.63
N LEU A 26 0.90 3.95 -37.06
CA LEU A 26 0.54 3.40 -35.75
C LEU A 26 0.30 1.89 -35.83
N LEU A 27 -0.32 1.42 -36.90
CA LEU A 27 -0.50 -0.02 -37.17
C LEU A 27 0.85 -0.73 -37.34
N GLU A 28 1.77 -0.16 -38.12
CA GLU A 28 3.13 -0.69 -38.30
C GLU A 28 3.88 -0.72 -36.97
N ARG A 29 3.81 0.36 -36.20
CA ARG A 29 4.41 0.41 -34.86
C ARG A 29 3.86 -0.66 -33.92
N LEU A 30 2.56 -0.97 -33.96
CA LEU A 30 2.00 -2.06 -33.15
C LEU A 30 2.46 -3.44 -33.62
N LYS A 31 2.64 -3.65 -34.93
CA LYS A 31 3.17 -4.91 -35.49
C LYS A 31 4.57 -5.21 -34.97
N ASP A 32 5.42 -4.19 -34.79
CA ASP A 32 6.75 -4.35 -34.21
C ASP A 32 6.73 -4.97 -32.80
N TYR A 33 5.60 -4.81 -32.09
CA TYR A 33 5.37 -5.36 -30.75
C TYR A 33 4.36 -6.53 -30.72
N GLY A 34 3.87 -6.98 -31.88
CA GLY A 34 2.84 -8.03 -31.98
C GLY A 34 1.47 -7.63 -31.39
N GLN A 35 1.15 -6.34 -31.41
CA GLN A 35 -0.05 -5.75 -30.80
C GLN A 35 -1.06 -5.22 -31.83
N GLU A 36 -0.89 -5.54 -33.12
CA GLU A 36 -1.76 -5.06 -34.20
C GLU A 36 -3.22 -5.50 -34.05
N GLY A 37 -3.47 -6.57 -33.28
CA GLY A 37 -4.80 -7.02 -32.92
C GLY A 37 -5.64 -5.98 -32.17
N ALA A 38 -5.03 -4.93 -31.60
CA ALA A 38 -5.76 -3.82 -31.00
C ALA A 38 -6.67 -3.08 -32.00
N PHE A 39 -6.38 -3.16 -33.31
CA PHE A 39 -7.20 -2.59 -34.39
C PHE A 39 -8.22 -3.57 -34.98
N ALA A 40 -8.41 -4.77 -34.41
CA ALA A 40 -9.27 -5.81 -34.99
C ALA A 40 -10.72 -5.37 -35.28
N PHE A 41 -11.25 -4.42 -34.52
CA PHE A 41 -12.63 -3.91 -34.65
C PHE A 41 -12.72 -2.55 -35.35
N TRP A 42 -11.64 -2.05 -35.95
CA TRP A 42 -11.56 -0.68 -36.49
C TRP A 42 -12.68 -0.32 -37.49
N ASP A 43 -13.04 -1.27 -38.35
CA ASP A 43 -14.08 -1.07 -39.37
C ASP A 43 -15.49 -0.94 -38.78
N GLU A 44 -15.67 -1.36 -37.53
CA GLU A 44 -16.93 -1.26 -36.78
C GLU A 44 -17.05 0.05 -35.98
N LEU A 45 -15.93 0.76 -35.78
CA LEU A 45 -15.86 1.98 -34.97
C LEU A 45 -16.39 3.21 -35.69
N GLY A 46 -17.14 4.05 -34.97
CA GLY A 46 -17.45 5.41 -35.40
C GLY A 46 -16.23 6.35 -35.34
N PRO A 47 -16.28 7.55 -35.95
CA PRO A 47 -15.16 8.50 -35.95
C PRO A 47 -14.64 8.85 -34.55
N GLU A 48 -15.53 9.12 -33.58
CA GLU A 48 -15.11 9.46 -32.22
C GLU A 48 -14.43 8.28 -31.50
N GLU A 49 -14.93 7.06 -31.70
CA GLU A 49 -14.36 5.86 -31.10
C GLU A 49 -12.95 5.57 -31.67
N ARG A 50 -12.75 5.80 -32.97
CA ARG A 50 -11.43 5.72 -33.62
C ARG A 50 -10.44 6.70 -33.00
N ASP A 51 -10.86 7.95 -32.79
CA ASP A 51 -10.02 8.97 -32.15
C ASP A 51 -9.72 8.63 -30.68
N HIS A 52 -10.64 7.97 -29.98
CA HIS A 52 -10.38 7.45 -28.63
C HIS A 52 -9.36 6.31 -28.65
N LEU A 53 -9.50 5.34 -29.56
CA LEU A 53 -8.56 4.21 -29.68
C LEU A 53 -7.14 4.69 -30.01
N ILE A 54 -7.00 5.63 -30.96
CA ILE A 54 -5.71 6.22 -31.32
C ILE A 54 -5.07 6.85 -30.08
N ARG A 55 -5.78 7.75 -29.38
CA ARG A 55 -5.25 8.41 -28.18
C ARG A 55 -4.92 7.42 -27.07
N ASP A 56 -5.73 6.38 -26.90
CA ASP A 56 -5.51 5.35 -25.90
C ASP A 56 -4.21 4.58 -26.16
N ILE A 57 -3.96 4.20 -27.41
CA ILE A 57 -2.73 3.50 -27.83
C ILE A 57 -1.52 4.44 -27.77
N GLU A 58 -1.64 5.68 -28.25
CA GLU A 58 -0.55 6.66 -28.22
C GLU A 58 -0.11 7.03 -26.81
N SER A 59 -1.01 6.92 -25.83
CA SER A 59 -0.68 7.09 -24.41
C SER A 59 0.23 5.99 -23.84
N LEU A 60 0.37 4.87 -24.54
CA LEU A 60 1.18 3.73 -24.12
C LEU A 60 2.64 3.90 -24.55
N ASP A 61 3.55 3.79 -23.58
CA ASP A 61 4.97 3.59 -23.86
C ASP A 61 5.19 2.13 -24.33
N LEU A 62 4.90 1.87 -25.60
CA LEU A 62 5.01 0.53 -26.21
C LEU A 62 6.38 -0.12 -26.01
N PRO A 63 7.54 0.56 -26.23
CA PRO A 63 8.85 -0.02 -25.93
C PRO A 63 9.00 -0.50 -24.47
N ARG A 64 8.52 0.30 -23.51
CA ARG A 64 8.57 -0.06 -22.09
C ARG A 64 7.63 -1.22 -21.77
N ILE A 65 6.40 -1.17 -22.26
CA ILE A 65 5.38 -2.19 -22.02
C ILE A 65 5.80 -3.55 -22.61
N ASP A 66 6.31 -3.58 -23.84
CA ASP A 66 6.83 -4.80 -24.47
C ASP A 66 7.97 -5.40 -23.63
N ARG A 67 8.90 -4.57 -23.14
CA ARG A 67 9.96 -5.02 -22.25
C ARG A 67 9.38 -5.67 -20.98
N ILE A 68 8.43 -5.02 -20.33
CA ILE A 68 7.75 -5.53 -19.12
C ILE A 68 7.11 -6.89 -19.41
N ILE A 69 6.31 -6.99 -20.47
CA ILE A 69 5.62 -8.23 -20.85
C ILE A 69 6.63 -9.35 -21.10
N ARG A 70 7.64 -9.10 -21.94
CA ARG A 70 8.64 -10.11 -22.31
C ARG A 70 9.53 -10.53 -21.15
N CYS A 71 9.94 -9.61 -20.27
CA CYS A 71 10.72 -9.95 -19.08
C CYS A 71 9.91 -10.78 -18.09
N SER A 72 8.66 -10.36 -17.83
CA SER A 72 7.77 -11.03 -16.88
C SER A 72 7.39 -12.43 -17.36
N LEU A 73 7.02 -12.60 -18.64
CA LEU A 73 6.73 -13.93 -19.20
C LEU A 73 7.96 -14.84 -19.20
N ARG A 74 9.16 -14.31 -19.49
CA ARG A 74 10.42 -15.10 -19.43
C ARG A 74 10.82 -15.48 -18.01
N SER A 75 10.47 -14.68 -17.01
CA SER A 75 10.74 -15.01 -15.61
C SER A 75 9.88 -16.16 -15.08
N GLN A 76 8.77 -16.50 -15.73
CA GLN A 76 7.98 -17.67 -15.34
C GLN A 76 8.80 -18.95 -15.53
N GLY A 77 9.02 -19.67 -14.43
CA GLY A 77 9.79 -20.91 -14.44
C GLY A 77 11.32 -20.73 -14.42
N ALA A 78 11.82 -19.51 -14.27
CA ALA A 78 13.25 -19.29 -14.04
C ALA A 78 13.68 -19.91 -12.70
N PRO A 79 14.86 -20.55 -12.61
CA PRO A 79 15.37 -21.07 -11.35
C PRO A 79 15.55 -19.92 -10.35
N VAL A 80 14.79 -19.95 -9.27
CA VAL A 80 14.92 -18.96 -8.19
C VAL A 80 15.94 -19.48 -7.17
N PRO A 81 16.84 -18.64 -6.64
CA PRO A 81 17.76 -19.05 -5.58
C PRO A 81 17.01 -19.70 -4.42
N ALA A 82 17.67 -20.68 -3.79
CA ALA A 82 17.13 -21.39 -2.63
C ALA A 82 16.67 -20.41 -1.56
N VAL A 83 15.51 -20.70 -0.97
CA VAL A 83 14.91 -19.87 0.06
C VAL A 83 15.36 -20.39 1.43
N GLU A 84 15.95 -19.50 2.22
CA GLU A 84 16.33 -19.77 3.61
C GLU A 84 15.50 -18.87 4.55
N PRO A 85 15.15 -19.34 5.75
CA PRO A 85 14.45 -18.51 6.73
C PRO A 85 15.38 -17.45 7.29
N VAL A 86 14.83 -16.28 7.60
CA VAL A 86 15.61 -15.21 8.24
C VAL A 86 15.91 -15.59 9.69
N PRO A 87 17.19 -15.67 10.11
CA PRO A 87 17.55 -16.01 11.48
C PRO A 87 16.97 -15.01 12.49
N GLU A 88 16.39 -15.49 13.59
CA GLU A 88 15.84 -14.60 14.64
C GLU A 88 16.89 -13.62 15.18
N SER A 89 18.16 -14.05 15.24
CA SER A 89 19.30 -13.21 15.66
C SER A 89 19.63 -12.04 14.73
N SER A 90 19.08 -12.03 13.51
CA SER A 90 19.24 -10.93 12.55
C SER A 90 18.08 -9.92 12.59
N VAL A 91 17.06 -10.19 13.41
CA VAL A 91 15.89 -9.34 13.61
C VAL A 91 16.00 -8.66 14.96
N SER A 92 15.70 -7.36 15.03
CA SER A 92 15.48 -6.75 16.35
C SER A 92 14.13 -7.26 16.87
N THR A 93 14.15 -8.20 17.81
CA THR A 93 12.92 -8.77 18.39
C THR A 93 12.38 -7.87 19.50
N VAL A 94 11.09 -7.97 19.82
CA VAL A 94 10.48 -7.23 20.94
C VAL A 94 11.07 -7.68 22.28
N ASP A 95 11.36 -8.98 22.39
CA ASP A 95 11.85 -9.63 23.61
C ASP A 95 13.29 -9.17 23.97
N ASP A 96 14.13 -8.88 22.97
CA ASP A 96 15.53 -8.51 23.17
C ASP A 96 15.76 -7.00 23.40
N ARG A 97 14.73 -6.16 23.22
CA ARG A 97 14.87 -4.69 23.33
C ARG A 97 14.81 -4.21 24.77
N THR A 98 15.90 -3.61 25.23
CA THR A 98 15.94 -2.97 26.55
C THR A 98 15.14 -1.66 26.57
N PRO A 99 14.70 -1.18 27.75
CA PRO A 99 14.11 0.15 27.88
C PRO A 99 15.05 1.27 27.34
N ASP A 100 16.35 1.13 27.54
CA ASP A 100 17.35 2.09 27.06
C ASP A 100 17.45 2.11 25.53
N ASP A 101 17.30 0.97 24.86
CA ASP A 101 17.22 0.91 23.39
C ASP A 101 15.99 1.67 22.88
N LYS A 102 14.83 1.43 23.50
CA LYS A 102 13.58 2.08 23.12
C LYS A 102 13.67 3.60 23.28
N GLU A 103 14.18 4.07 24.41
CA GLU A 103 14.35 5.50 24.68
C GLU A 103 15.39 6.14 23.74
N ARG A 104 16.52 5.47 23.51
CA ARG A 104 17.57 5.93 22.59
C ARG A 104 17.04 6.09 21.17
N TRP A 105 16.33 5.09 20.66
CA TRP A 105 15.75 5.14 19.32
C TRP A 105 14.63 6.18 19.24
N TRP A 106 13.73 6.23 20.23
CA TRP A 106 12.67 7.24 20.29
C TRP A 106 13.21 8.67 20.18
N ARG A 107 14.21 9.04 21.00
CA ARG A 107 14.85 10.36 20.96
C ARG A 107 15.55 10.63 19.63
N ARG A 108 16.27 9.63 19.10
CA ARG A 108 16.98 9.76 17.81
C ARG A 108 16.00 9.99 16.66
N GLY A 109 14.87 9.28 16.65
CA GLY A 109 13.82 9.46 15.65
C GLY A 109 13.15 10.82 15.75
N LEU A 110 12.73 11.24 16.95
CA LEU A 110 12.12 12.56 17.15
C LEU A 110 13.07 13.69 16.73
N ARG A 111 14.36 13.57 17.04
CA ARG A 111 15.37 14.51 16.58
C ARG A 111 15.45 14.56 15.06
N ALA A 112 15.54 13.42 14.39
CA ALA A 112 15.59 13.39 12.92
C ALA A 112 14.33 14.00 12.27
N ILE A 113 13.16 13.77 12.87
CA ILE A 113 11.89 14.37 12.44
C ILE A 113 11.92 15.89 12.64
N SER A 114 12.39 16.35 13.81
CA SER A 114 12.50 17.78 14.12
C SER A 114 13.47 18.53 13.20
N GLU A 115 14.47 17.83 12.66
CA GLU A 115 15.44 18.32 11.69
C GLU A 115 14.91 18.26 10.23
N GLY A 116 13.64 17.88 10.01
CA GLY A 116 13.02 17.82 8.68
C GLY A 116 13.50 16.65 7.81
N LYS A 117 14.13 15.62 8.40
CA LYS A 117 14.78 14.54 7.64
C LYS A 117 13.84 13.42 7.22
N LEU A 118 12.59 13.41 7.67
CA LEU A 118 11.62 12.35 7.38
C LEU A 118 10.52 12.84 6.44
N ALA A 119 10.26 12.06 5.39
CA ALA A 119 9.02 12.11 4.62
C ALA A 119 8.22 10.81 4.80
N VAL A 120 6.93 10.88 4.50
CA VAL A 120 6.02 9.74 4.56
C VAL A 120 5.42 9.52 3.18
N VAL A 121 5.43 8.28 2.68
CA VAL A 121 4.78 7.87 1.44
C VAL A 121 3.64 6.89 1.76
N LEU A 122 2.42 7.29 1.45
CA LEU A 122 1.24 6.46 1.63
C LEU A 122 0.83 5.79 0.33
N LEU A 123 0.65 4.47 0.36
CA LEU A 123 0.11 3.69 -0.76
C LEU A 123 -1.43 3.62 -0.65
N ALA A 124 -2.12 4.50 -1.38
CA ALA A 124 -3.58 4.64 -1.37
C ALA A 124 -4.22 4.39 -2.75
N GLY A 125 -3.52 3.74 -3.69
CA GLY A 125 -4.04 3.46 -5.03
C GLY A 125 -5.15 2.39 -5.10
N GLY A 126 -5.34 1.62 -4.02
CA GLY A 126 -6.35 0.56 -3.96
C GLY A 126 -7.77 1.08 -3.67
N GLN A 127 -8.75 0.63 -4.44
CA GLN A 127 -10.17 0.90 -4.17
C GLN A 127 -10.71 0.03 -3.02
N GLY A 128 -11.76 0.52 -2.35
CA GLY A 128 -12.48 -0.18 -1.28
C GLY A 128 -13.45 -1.28 -1.74
N THR A 129 -13.33 -1.82 -2.96
CA THR A 129 -14.35 -2.69 -3.56
C THR A 129 -14.63 -3.96 -2.76
N ARG A 130 -13.61 -4.59 -2.16
CA ARG A 130 -13.78 -5.75 -1.25
C ARG A 130 -14.48 -5.40 0.07
N LEU A 131 -14.57 -4.13 0.40
CA LEU A 131 -15.32 -3.60 1.55
C LEU A 131 -16.75 -3.20 1.17
N GLY A 132 -17.15 -3.37 -0.09
CA GLY A 132 -18.45 -2.93 -0.60
C GLY A 132 -18.57 -1.42 -0.79
N SER A 133 -17.46 -0.69 -0.88
CA SER A 133 -17.43 0.75 -1.12
C SER A 133 -16.83 1.08 -2.48
N SER A 134 -17.43 2.06 -3.18
CA SER A 134 -16.88 2.67 -4.40
C SER A 134 -15.78 3.69 -4.10
N ASP A 135 -15.68 4.15 -2.86
CA ASP A 135 -14.74 5.19 -2.47
C ASP A 135 -13.31 4.63 -2.26
N PRO A 136 -12.29 5.50 -2.31
CA PRO A 136 -10.94 5.15 -1.90
C PRO A 136 -10.95 4.60 -0.46
N LYS A 137 -10.16 3.54 -0.21
CA LYS A 137 -10.17 2.86 1.08
C LYS A 137 -9.87 3.80 2.26
N GLY A 138 -9.01 4.81 2.06
CA GLY A 138 -8.65 5.76 3.10
C GLY A 138 -9.83 6.62 3.60
N CYS A 139 -10.88 6.79 2.79
CA CYS A 139 -12.10 7.51 3.17
C CYS A 139 -13.00 6.68 4.10
N PHE A 140 -12.76 5.38 4.21
CA PHE A 140 -13.62 4.45 4.93
C PHE A 140 -13.57 4.69 6.44
N SER A 141 -14.74 4.67 7.08
CA SER A 141 -14.89 4.66 8.54
C SER A 141 -15.17 3.25 9.02
N ILE A 142 -14.35 2.74 9.93
CA ILE A 142 -14.50 1.39 10.49
C ILE A 142 -15.56 1.33 11.61
N GLY A 143 -16.30 2.42 11.83
CA GLY A 143 -17.34 2.49 12.86
C GLY A 143 -16.81 2.70 14.27
N LEU A 144 -15.70 3.42 14.42
CA LEU A 144 -15.22 3.95 15.70
C LEU A 144 -16.22 4.95 16.30
N PRO A 145 -16.21 5.17 17.63
CA PRO A 145 -17.01 6.21 18.28
C PRO A 145 -16.94 7.59 17.60
N SER A 146 -15.74 8.03 17.22
CA SER A 146 -15.47 9.29 16.52
C SER A 146 -15.97 9.35 15.08
N ARG A 147 -16.26 8.19 14.48
CA ARG A 147 -16.52 7.99 13.05
C ARG A 147 -15.41 8.42 12.10
N LYS A 148 -14.20 8.73 12.59
CA LYS A 148 -13.05 9.14 11.78
C LYS A 148 -12.73 8.13 10.67
N SER A 149 -12.30 8.67 9.52
CA SER A 149 -11.79 7.88 8.41
C SER A 149 -10.35 7.42 8.67
N LEU A 150 -9.87 6.44 7.90
CA LEU A 150 -8.46 6.01 7.99
C LEU A 150 -7.51 7.17 7.68
N PHE A 151 -7.82 8.02 6.68
CA PHE A 151 -7.03 9.21 6.37
C PHE A 151 -6.96 10.18 7.56
N GLN A 152 -8.09 10.43 8.23
CA GLN A 152 -8.10 11.32 9.38
C GLN A 152 -7.28 10.77 10.55
N LEU A 153 -7.40 9.48 10.86
CA LEU A 153 -6.59 8.85 11.92
C LEU A 153 -5.08 8.97 11.63
N GLN A 154 -4.68 8.78 10.37
CA GLN A 154 -3.29 8.88 9.94
C GLN A 154 -2.78 10.35 9.96
N ALA A 155 -3.60 11.30 9.52
CA ALA A 155 -3.28 12.72 9.57
C ALA A 155 -3.12 13.23 11.02
N GLU A 156 -4.02 12.85 11.91
CA GLU A 156 -3.94 13.21 13.34
C GLU A 156 -2.70 12.60 14.01
N ARG A 157 -2.24 11.41 13.59
CA ARG A 157 -0.96 10.82 14.03
C ARG A 157 0.25 11.64 13.58
N ILE A 158 0.25 12.10 12.31
CA ILE A 158 1.30 13.00 11.79
C ILE A 158 1.36 14.30 12.60
N LEU A 159 0.20 14.93 12.83
CA LEU A 159 0.09 16.15 13.66
C LEU A 159 0.64 15.93 15.08
N CYS A 160 0.30 14.80 15.70
CA CYS A 160 0.78 14.45 17.03
C CYS A 160 2.31 14.30 17.06
N ILE A 161 2.91 13.58 16.12
CA ILE A 161 4.37 13.43 16.03
C ILE A 161 5.06 14.77 15.75
N GLN A 162 4.51 15.62 14.89
CA GLN A 162 5.06 16.96 14.67
C GLN A 162 5.09 17.77 15.97
N LYS A 163 4.02 17.69 16.78
CA LYS A 163 3.96 18.32 18.11
C LYS A 163 5.00 17.75 19.07
N LEU A 164 5.17 16.42 19.11
CA LEU A 164 6.18 15.78 19.97
C LEU A 164 7.61 16.13 19.53
N ALA A 165 7.89 16.10 18.23
CA ALA A 165 9.20 16.42 17.68
C ALA A 165 9.57 17.91 17.86
N ALA A 166 8.59 18.82 17.82
CA ALA A 166 8.80 20.24 18.10
C ALA A 166 9.25 20.50 19.55
N GLN A 167 9.00 19.58 20.49
CA GLN A 167 9.51 19.68 21.87
C GLN A 167 11.00 19.34 21.97
N CYS A 168 11.57 18.74 20.93
CA CYS A 168 13.00 18.40 20.86
C CYS A 168 13.86 19.50 20.23
N THR A 169 13.27 20.62 19.79
CA THR A 169 14.03 21.71 19.15
C THR A 169 14.45 22.78 20.17
N ASP A 170 15.66 23.30 20.00
CA ASP A 170 16.17 24.43 20.80
C ASP A 170 15.57 25.78 20.38
N ALA A 171 14.68 25.78 19.38
CA ALA A 171 14.04 26.97 18.80
C ALA A 171 12.53 26.95 19.08
N PRO A 172 12.07 27.56 20.20
CA PRO A 172 10.65 27.67 20.52
C PRO A 172 9.89 28.31 19.36
N GLY A 173 8.93 27.60 18.78
CA GLY A 173 8.12 28.06 17.64
C GLY A 173 8.58 27.60 16.26
N SER A 174 9.60 26.75 16.14
CA SER A 174 9.94 26.11 14.86
C SER A 174 8.83 25.15 14.42
N THR A 175 8.25 25.38 13.24
CA THR A 175 7.25 24.47 12.66
C THR A 175 7.92 23.20 12.15
N VAL A 176 7.77 22.09 12.87
CA VAL A 176 8.18 20.76 12.37
C VAL A 176 7.13 20.28 11.37
N GLN A 177 7.55 19.98 10.15
CA GLN A 177 6.68 19.48 9.07
C GLN A 177 7.15 18.12 8.60
N ILE A 178 6.22 17.17 8.50
CA ILE A 178 6.42 15.88 7.86
C ILE A 178 5.70 15.94 6.52
N HIS A 179 6.46 15.88 5.43
CA HIS A 179 5.86 15.88 4.09
C HIS A 179 5.20 14.53 3.80
N TRP A 180 3.90 14.56 3.51
CA TRP A 180 3.07 13.39 3.26
C TRP A 180 2.76 13.26 1.77
N TYR A 181 3.40 12.30 1.12
CA TYR A 181 3.21 11.98 -0.29
C TYR A 181 2.19 10.85 -0.42
N ILE A 182 1.05 11.12 -1.01
CA ILE A 182 -0.05 10.16 -1.11
C ILE A 182 -0.13 9.64 -2.54
N MET A 183 0.25 8.37 -2.71
CA MET A 183 0.15 7.67 -3.98
C MET A 183 -1.30 7.21 -4.19
N THR A 184 -1.93 7.69 -5.24
CA THR A 184 -3.26 7.30 -5.70
C THR A 184 -3.17 6.49 -6.99
N SER A 185 -4.29 5.96 -7.45
CA SER A 185 -4.46 5.39 -8.79
C SER A 185 -5.37 6.30 -9.63
N PRO A 186 -5.43 6.12 -10.96
CA PRO A 186 -6.40 6.83 -11.79
C PRO A 186 -7.85 6.71 -11.30
N PHE A 187 -8.18 5.63 -10.59
CA PHE A 187 -9.53 5.35 -10.08
C PHE A 187 -9.82 5.95 -8.69
N THR A 188 -8.81 6.49 -8.00
CA THR A 188 -8.93 6.96 -6.61
C THR A 188 -8.50 8.41 -6.42
N ASP A 189 -7.76 8.98 -7.37
CA ASP A 189 -7.11 10.30 -7.22
C ASP A 189 -8.10 11.44 -6.98
N GLU A 190 -9.06 11.64 -7.88
CA GLU A 190 -10.03 12.75 -7.79
C GLU A 190 -10.83 12.69 -6.48
N ALA A 191 -11.39 11.52 -6.17
CA ALA A 191 -12.14 11.31 -4.94
C ALA A 191 -11.30 11.55 -3.67
N THR A 192 -10.02 11.14 -3.69
CA THR A 192 -9.10 11.34 -2.56
C THR A 192 -8.79 12.83 -2.38
N ARG A 193 -8.43 13.55 -3.44
CA ARG A 193 -8.14 15.00 -3.37
C ARG A 193 -9.32 15.78 -2.82
N LYS A 194 -10.51 15.55 -3.39
CA LYS A 194 -11.76 16.16 -2.96
C LYS A 194 -12.06 15.87 -1.49
N PHE A 195 -11.81 14.65 -1.03
CA PHE A 195 -12.01 14.27 0.36
C PHE A 195 -11.10 15.07 1.29
N PHE A 196 -9.81 15.21 0.98
CA PHE A 196 -8.88 16.02 1.77
C PHE A 196 -9.24 17.50 1.77
N GLU A 197 -9.58 18.08 0.62
CA GLU A 197 -10.00 19.48 0.51
C GLU A 197 -11.25 19.76 1.35
N THR A 198 -12.26 18.89 1.26
CA THR A 198 -13.52 19.01 2.03
C THR A 198 -13.26 18.98 3.54
N HIS A 199 -12.26 18.22 3.99
CA HIS A 199 -11.89 18.09 5.39
C HIS A 199 -10.74 19.03 5.79
N ARG A 200 -10.40 20.03 4.97
CA ARG A 200 -9.32 20.99 5.22
C ARG A 200 -8.01 20.30 5.63
N TYR A 201 -7.66 19.24 4.89
CA TYR A 201 -6.46 18.44 5.11
C TYR A 201 -6.31 17.89 6.54
N PHE A 202 -7.43 17.75 7.26
CA PHE A 202 -7.49 17.25 8.65
C PHE A 202 -6.61 18.05 9.63
N GLY A 203 -6.39 19.34 9.34
CA GLY A 203 -5.54 20.23 10.15
C GLY A 203 -4.07 20.28 9.73
N LEU A 204 -3.66 19.49 8.74
CA LEU A 204 -2.36 19.66 8.08
C LEU A 204 -2.40 20.90 7.15
N GLU A 205 -1.35 21.70 7.13
CA GLU A 205 -1.03 22.64 6.05
C GLU A 205 -1.11 21.98 4.66
N PRO A 206 -1.84 22.57 3.69
CA PRO A 206 -2.00 22.00 2.35
C PRO A 206 -0.68 21.72 1.61
N ASN A 207 0.35 22.55 1.82
CA ASN A 207 1.65 22.41 1.15
C ASN A 207 2.49 21.24 1.68
N GLN A 208 2.10 20.61 2.79
CA GLN A 208 2.77 19.42 3.31
C GLN A 208 2.20 18.13 2.72
N VAL A 209 1.07 18.18 2.01
CA VAL A 209 0.41 17.02 1.41
C VAL A 209 0.55 17.05 -0.12
N THR A 210 1.24 16.05 -0.67
CA THR A 210 1.48 15.93 -2.12
C THR A 210 0.81 14.67 -2.67
N PHE A 211 -0.21 14.84 -3.51
CA PHE A 211 -0.85 13.71 -4.20
C PHE A 211 -0.18 13.42 -5.53
N PHE A 212 0.07 12.14 -5.80
CA PHE A 212 0.63 11.70 -7.08
C PHE A 212 0.03 10.36 -7.50
N GLN A 213 -0.15 10.16 -8.80
CA GLN A 213 -0.74 8.94 -9.35
C GLN A 213 0.34 7.94 -9.73
N GLN A 214 0.10 6.67 -9.41
CA GLN A 214 0.82 5.55 -9.98
C GLN A 214 0.43 5.31 -11.44
N GLY A 215 1.23 4.51 -12.16
CA GLY A 215 0.98 4.16 -13.54
C GLY A 215 -0.09 3.08 -13.71
N THR A 216 -0.33 2.72 -14.97
CA THR A 216 -1.12 1.55 -15.35
C THR A 216 -0.41 0.76 -16.42
N VAL A 217 -0.58 -0.55 -16.42
CA VAL A 217 -0.08 -1.45 -17.45
C VAL A 217 -1.27 -2.12 -18.16
N PRO A 218 -1.20 -2.34 -19.49
CA PRO A 218 -2.19 -3.15 -20.20
C PRO A 218 -2.33 -4.55 -19.60
N CYS A 219 -3.58 -5.01 -19.49
CA CYS A 219 -3.87 -6.41 -19.26
C CYS A 219 -3.55 -7.20 -20.53
N VAL A 220 -2.97 -8.39 -20.39
CA VAL A 220 -2.54 -9.20 -21.54
C VAL A 220 -3.09 -10.62 -21.49
N SER A 221 -3.25 -11.25 -22.64
CA SER A 221 -3.47 -12.70 -22.73
C SER A 221 -2.19 -13.47 -22.38
N PRO A 222 -2.26 -14.80 -22.17
CA PRO A 222 -1.07 -15.61 -21.83
C PRO A 222 0.08 -15.54 -22.83
N ASP A 223 -0.19 -15.19 -24.08
CA ASP A 223 0.80 -14.97 -25.14
C ASP A 223 1.29 -13.50 -25.24
N GLY A 224 0.87 -12.63 -24.30
CA GLY A 224 1.35 -11.26 -24.19
C GLY A 224 0.63 -10.22 -25.05
N ARG A 225 -0.47 -10.58 -25.73
CA ARG A 225 -1.28 -9.62 -26.53
C ARG A 225 -2.22 -8.81 -25.64
N PHE A 226 -2.45 -7.55 -26.00
CA PHE A 226 -3.36 -6.67 -25.28
C PHE A 226 -4.79 -7.22 -25.26
N ILE A 227 -5.41 -7.16 -24.10
CA ILE A 227 -6.85 -7.40 -23.96
C ILE A 227 -7.57 -6.07 -24.16
N MET A 228 -8.53 -6.05 -25.07
CA MET A 228 -9.38 -4.89 -25.33
C MET A 228 -10.60 -4.93 -24.39
N GLU A 229 -10.78 -3.91 -23.55
CA GLU A 229 -11.95 -3.73 -22.66
C GLU A 229 -13.21 -3.45 -23.50
N THR A 230 -13.07 -2.59 -24.50
CA THR A 230 -14.07 -2.27 -25.51
C THR A 230 -13.39 -2.24 -26.89
N PRO A 231 -14.14 -2.21 -28.01
CA PRO A 231 -13.56 -2.17 -29.35
C PRO A 231 -12.57 -1.01 -29.59
N TYR A 232 -12.62 0.04 -28.76
CA TYR A 232 -11.79 1.23 -28.87
C TYR A 232 -10.99 1.56 -27.58
N LYS A 233 -10.84 0.61 -26.65
CA LYS A 233 -10.13 0.85 -25.38
C LYS A 233 -9.39 -0.38 -24.89
N VAL A 234 -8.09 -0.23 -24.61
CA VAL A 234 -7.27 -1.26 -24.00
C VAL A 234 -7.65 -1.44 -22.53
N ALA A 235 -7.83 -2.69 -22.10
CA ALA A 235 -8.03 -3.00 -20.68
C ALA A 235 -6.72 -2.73 -19.92
N LYS A 236 -6.74 -1.83 -18.93
CA LYS A 236 -5.57 -1.47 -18.12
C LYS A 236 -5.83 -1.76 -16.65
N ALA A 237 -4.77 -2.04 -15.89
CA ALA A 237 -4.81 -2.17 -14.44
C ALA A 237 -3.70 -1.32 -13.80
N PRO A 238 -3.85 -0.90 -12.53
CA PRO A 238 -2.74 -0.30 -11.79
C PRO A 238 -1.52 -1.23 -11.79
N ASP A 239 -0.33 -0.66 -11.86
CA ASP A 239 0.95 -1.35 -12.02
C ASP A 239 1.49 -2.01 -10.72
N GLY A 240 0.59 -2.33 -9.77
CA GLY A 240 0.91 -2.86 -8.45
C GLY A 240 1.41 -1.80 -7.46
N ASN A 241 1.57 -2.14 -6.19
CA ASN A 241 2.02 -1.16 -5.18
C ASN A 241 3.52 -0.78 -5.34
N GLY A 242 4.31 -1.60 -6.05
CA GLY A 242 5.69 -1.30 -6.46
C GLY A 242 5.79 -0.22 -7.54
N GLY A 243 4.68 0.12 -8.22
CA GLY A 243 4.62 1.28 -9.13
C GLY A 243 4.96 2.61 -8.45
N VAL A 244 4.98 2.66 -7.11
CA VAL A 244 5.45 3.80 -6.31
C VAL A 244 6.83 4.30 -6.74
N TYR A 245 7.75 3.39 -7.09
CA TYR A 245 9.12 3.76 -7.46
C TYR A 245 9.15 4.54 -8.77
N ALA A 246 8.51 4.00 -9.81
CA ALA A 246 8.40 4.66 -11.11
C ALA A 246 7.62 5.99 -11.01
N ALA A 247 6.58 6.02 -10.19
CA ALA A 247 5.76 7.21 -9.96
C ALA A 247 6.55 8.33 -9.25
N LEU A 248 7.27 8.03 -8.17
CA LEU A 248 8.12 8.99 -7.47
C LEU A 248 9.18 9.59 -8.39
N LYS A 249 9.81 8.76 -9.23
CA LYS A 249 10.84 9.21 -10.17
C LYS A 249 10.26 10.07 -11.30
N SER A 250 9.23 9.58 -11.99
CA SER A 250 8.64 10.29 -13.14
C SER A 250 8.03 11.64 -12.76
N LYS A 251 7.53 11.77 -11.53
CA LYS A 251 6.99 13.02 -10.98
C LYS A 251 8.04 13.89 -10.27
N ARG A 252 9.32 13.50 -10.31
CA ARG A 252 10.45 14.21 -9.66
C ARG A 252 10.25 14.44 -8.15
N LEU A 253 9.54 13.52 -7.49
CA LEU A 253 9.26 13.63 -6.05
C LEU A 253 10.47 13.26 -5.20
N LEU A 254 11.40 12.45 -5.73
CA LEU A 254 12.69 12.20 -5.08
C LEU A 254 13.57 13.47 -5.07
N ASP A 255 13.54 14.27 -6.15
CA ASP A 255 14.21 15.57 -6.21
C ASP A 255 13.58 16.55 -5.20
N ASP A 256 12.24 16.59 -5.13
CA ASP A 256 11.49 17.42 -4.19
C ASP A 256 11.80 17.06 -2.73
N MET A 257 11.82 15.76 -2.39
CA MET A 257 12.26 15.28 -1.08
C MET A 257 13.69 15.75 -0.76
N ALA A 258 14.62 15.60 -1.70
CA ALA A 258 16.01 16.02 -1.52
C ALA A 258 16.12 17.54 -1.28
N ALA A 259 15.38 18.35 -2.05
CA ALA A 259 15.34 19.80 -1.90
C ALA A 259 14.78 20.25 -0.54
N LYS A 260 13.87 19.47 0.05
CA LYS A 260 13.31 19.66 1.39
C LYS A 260 14.20 19.14 2.53
N GLY A 261 15.38 18.58 2.21
CA GLY A 261 16.31 18.06 3.21
C GLY A 261 15.99 16.65 3.73
N VAL A 262 15.00 15.97 3.12
CA VAL A 262 14.61 14.61 3.49
C VAL A 262 15.78 13.64 3.28
N LYS A 263 15.96 12.73 4.23
CA LYS A 263 16.95 11.64 4.18
C LYS A 263 16.29 10.27 4.28
N TYR A 264 15.14 10.19 4.91
CA TYR A 264 14.45 8.95 5.25
C TYR A 264 13.01 9.02 4.77
N VAL A 265 12.50 7.90 4.27
CA VAL A 265 11.15 7.80 3.72
C VAL A 265 10.44 6.61 4.37
N ASP A 266 9.38 6.91 5.12
CA ASP A 266 8.48 5.93 5.75
C ASP A 266 7.34 5.60 4.78
N CYS A 267 7.29 4.35 4.31
CA CYS A 267 6.35 3.85 3.33
C CYS A 267 5.35 2.89 3.97
N TYR A 268 4.04 3.13 3.80
CA TYR A 268 3.03 2.24 4.36
C TYR A 268 1.74 2.13 3.52
N GLY A 269 0.99 1.04 3.73
CA GLY A 269 -0.32 0.82 3.13
C GLY A 269 -1.46 1.50 3.90
N VAL A 270 -2.43 2.06 3.17
CA VAL A 270 -3.55 2.83 3.76
C VAL A 270 -4.49 2.00 4.65
N ASP A 271 -4.49 0.68 4.54
CA ASP A 271 -5.50 -0.21 5.13
C ASP A 271 -5.26 -0.59 6.59
N ASN A 272 -4.09 -0.27 7.16
CA ASN A 272 -3.75 -0.61 8.53
C ASN A 272 -4.25 0.47 9.52
N VAL A 273 -5.26 0.14 10.33
CA VAL A 273 -5.83 1.05 11.33
C VAL A 273 -4.83 1.37 12.44
N LEU A 274 -3.95 0.44 12.78
CA LEU A 274 -2.97 0.57 13.87
C LEU A 274 -1.63 1.17 13.42
N VAL A 275 -1.49 1.59 12.17
CA VAL A 275 -0.21 2.10 11.66
C VAL A 275 0.32 3.27 12.49
N ARG A 276 1.52 3.11 13.04
CA ARG A 276 2.29 4.20 13.65
C ARG A 276 3.01 4.98 12.55
N VAL A 277 2.28 5.89 11.91
CA VAL A 277 2.80 6.76 10.84
C VAL A 277 3.95 7.60 11.39
N ALA A 278 5.08 7.64 10.71
CA ALA A 278 6.27 8.37 11.13
C ALA A 278 6.81 7.95 12.50
N ASP A 279 6.79 6.64 12.81
CA ASP A 279 7.22 6.10 14.11
C ASP A 279 8.68 6.48 14.46
N PRO A 280 8.88 7.32 15.51
CA PRO A 280 10.22 7.72 15.94
C PRO A 280 11.09 6.54 16.39
N THR A 281 10.52 5.50 17.00
CA THR A 281 11.31 4.34 17.45
C THR A 281 11.88 3.58 16.27
N PHE A 282 11.06 3.32 15.26
CA PHE A 282 11.51 2.63 14.04
C PHE A 282 12.50 3.46 13.24
N LEU A 283 12.27 4.76 13.09
CA LEU A 283 13.22 5.67 12.46
C LEU A 283 14.55 5.71 13.23
N GLY A 284 14.49 5.81 14.55
CA GLY A 284 15.67 5.80 15.41
C GLY A 284 16.49 4.52 15.24
N TYR A 285 15.84 3.36 15.26
CA TYR A 285 16.47 2.08 14.97
C TYR A 285 17.11 2.06 13.57
N PHE A 286 16.38 2.50 12.55
CA PHE A 286 16.86 2.55 11.17
C PHE A 286 18.14 3.37 11.03
N ILE A 287 18.18 4.56 11.65
CA ILE A 287 19.36 5.42 11.67
C ILE A 287 20.51 4.78 12.47
N ASP A 288 20.22 4.19 13.62
CA ASP A 288 21.22 3.56 14.49
C ASP A 288 21.90 2.36 13.80
N ARG A 289 21.15 1.60 13.00
CA ARG A 289 21.67 0.48 12.20
C ARG A 289 22.42 0.92 10.95
N GLY A 290 22.18 2.14 10.45
CA GLY A 290 22.85 2.66 9.26
C GLY A 290 22.56 1.86 7.97
N VAL A 291 21.36 1.29 7.86
CA VAL A 291 20.97 0.45 6.71
C VAL A 291 20.24 1.28 5.63
N SER A 292 20.20 0.75 4.40
CA SER A 292 19.52 1.39 3.25
C SER A 292 18.01 1.15 3.23
N ALA A 293 17.57 0.00 3.76
CA ALA A 293 16.17 -0.37 3.87
C ALA A 293 15.89 -1.05 5.21
N ALA A 294 14.66 -0.91 5.72
CA ALA A 294 14.18 -1.69 6.83
C ALA A 294 12.69 -1.98 6.70
N ALA A 295 12.23 -3.03 7.37
CA ALA A 295 10.82 -3.37 7.43
C ALA A 295 10.39 -3.68 8.86
N LYS A 296 9.22 -3.17 9.25
CA LYS A 296 8.53 -3.73 10.42
C LYS A 296 7.93 -5.07 10.04
N VAL A 297 8.04 -6.02 10.96
CA VAL A 297 7.50 -7.37 10.81
C VAL A 297 6.69 -7.74 12.02
N VAL A 298 5.67 -8.57 11.83
CA VAL A 298 4.96 -9.24 12.93
C VAL A 298 5.21 -10.73 12.83
N ARG A 299 5.19 -11.43 13.97
CA ARG A 299 5.14 -12.89 13.95
C ARG A 299 3.88 -13.36 13.23
N LYS A 300 4.05 -14.34 12.36
CA LYS A 300 2.96 -15.06 11.71
C LYS A 300 2.11 -15.72 12.78
N ALA A 301 0.82 -15.43 12.80
CA ALA A 301 -0.08 -15.84 13.87
C ALA A 301 -0.38 -17.34 13.84
N TYR A 302 -0.46 -17.91 12.63
CA TYR A 302 -0.70 -19.33 12.40
C TYR A 302 -0.20 -19.74 11.00
N PRO A 303 0.08 -21.04 10.75
CA PRO A 303 0.71 -21.51 9.51
C PRO A 303 0.00 -21.07 8.21
N GLN A 304 -1.34 -21.04 8.21
CA GLN A 304 -2.17 -20.71 7.04
C GLN A 304 -2.50 -19.22 6.90
N GLU A 305 -1.87 -18.33 7.70
CA GLU A 305 -2.09 -16.89 7.56
C GLU A 305 -1.66 -16.41 6.17
N LYS A 306 -2.53 -15.66 5.48
CA LYS A 306 -2.31 -15.15 4.12
C LYS A 306 -1.49 -13.86 4.13
N VAL A 307 -0.22 -14.00 4.48
CA VAL A 307 0.77 -12.93 4.54
C VAL A 307 2.06 -13.39 3.86
N GLY A 308 2.68 -12.51 3.09
CA GLY A 308 4.03 -12.74 2.60
C GLY A 308 5.01 -12.79 3.78
N VAL A 309 6.06 -13.61 3.64
CA VAL A 309 7.08 -13.79 4.68
C VAL A 309 8.45 -13.35 4.20
N PHE A 310 9.20 -12.67 5.06
CA PHE A 310 10.59 -12.35 4.80
C PHE A 310 11.44 -13.62 4.83
N VAL A 311 12.28 -13.76 3.81
CA VAL A 311 13.22 -14.87 3.62
C VAL A 311 14.55 -14.33 3.12
N GLN A 312 15.56 -15.17 3.18
CA GLN A 312 16.88 -14.90 2.60
C GLN A 312 17.05 -15.71 1.31
N ARG A 313 17.52 -15.05 0.24
CA ARG A 313 17.78 -15.71 -1.05
C ARG A 313 19.22 -16.21 -1.10
N GLY A 314 19.40 -17.51 -0.89
CA GLY A 314 20.70 -18.14 -0.74
C GLY A 314 21.43 -17.74 0.55
N ARG A 315 22.38 -18.57 0.98
CA ARG A 315 23.14 -18.32 2.21
C ARG A 315 23.90 -17.01 2.14
N GLY A 316 23.58 -16.07 3.04
CA GLY A 316 24.23 -14.75 3.07
C GLY A 316 23.75 -13.77 1.98
N GLY A 317 22.76 -14.16 1.16
CA GLY A 317 22.20 -13.29 0.13
C GLY A 317 21.20 -12.27 0.67
N PRO A 318 20.56 -11.48 -0.22
CA PRO A 318 19.65 -10.41 0.17
C PRO A 318 18.37 -10.96 0.80
N LEU A 319 17.71 -10.10 1.57
CA LEU A 319 16.35 -10.35 2.03
C LEU A 319 15.37 -10.13 0.88
N SER A 320 14.34 -10.98 0.84
CA SER A 320 13.23 -10.88 -0.08
C SER A 320 11.94 -11.27 0.64
N VAL A 321 10.80 -11.05 0.00
CA VAL A 321 9.52 -11.55 0.50
C VAL A 321 9.05 -12.64 -0.45
N VAL A 322 8.61 -13.77 0.11
CA VAL A 322 7.86 -14.80 -0.63
C VAL A 322 6.40 -14.58 -0.29
N GLU A 323 5.58 -14.35 -1.32
CA GLU A 323 4.16 -14.17 -1.12
C GLU A 323 3.47 -15.46 -0.71
N TYR A 324 2.35 -15.35 0.02
CA TYR A 324 1.66 -16.52 0.56
C TYR A 324 1.18 -17.48 -0.55
N SER A 325 0.96 -16.99 -1.77
CA SER A 325 0.60 -17.78 -2.95
C SER A 325 1.77 -18.55 -3.56
N GLU A 326 3.00 -18.21 -3.18
CA GLU A 326 4.25 -18.81 -3.67
C GLU A 326 4.90 -19.73 -2.63
N MET A 327 4.39 -19.75 -1.39
CA MET A 327 4.88 -20.64 -0.34
C MET A 327 4.41 -22.08 -0.57
N ASP A 328 5.33 -23.04 -0.46
CA ASP A 328 4.96 -24.45 -0.42
C ASP A 328 4.45 -24.87 0.98
N ALA A 329 3.84 -26.06 1.05
CA ALA A 329 3.25 -26.59 2.28
C ALA A 329 4.27 -26.79 3.41
N ALA A 330 5.51 -27.18 3.07
CA ALA A 330 6.57 -27.40 4.03
C ALA A 330 6.97 -26.07 4.68
N MET A 331 7.24 -25.04 3.88
CA MET A 331 7.57 -23.69 4.35
C MET A 331 6.48 -23.13 5.26
N THR A 332 5.19 -23.33 4.93
CA THR A 332 4.11 -22.81 5.77
C THR A 332 4.05 -23.43 7.17
N THR A 333 4.48 -24.68 7.34
CA THR A 333 4.25 -25.45 8.58
C THR A 333 5.52 -25.79 9.34
N GLU A 334 6.70 -25.50 8.77
CA GLU A 334 7.98 -25.84 9.37
C GLU A 334 8.19 -25.14 10.73
N ILE A 335 8.61 -25.93 11.73
CA ILE A 335 8.84 -25.48 13.10
C ILE A 335 10.35 -25.47 13.41
N ASN A 336 10.81 -24.36 13.98
CA ASN A 336 12.11 -24.28 14.62
C ASN A 336 12.10 -25.14 15.89
N GLN A 337 12.88 -26.22 15.89
CA GLN A 337 12.91 -27.20 16.98
C GLN A 337 13.45 -26.61 18.31
N THR A 338 14.23 -25.53 18.26
CA THR A 338 14.77 -24.87 19.46
C THR A 338 13.74 -23.91 20.08
N THR A 339 13.06 -23.11 19.26
CA THR A 339 12.12 -22.09 19.77
C THR A 339 10.68 -22.58 19.85
N GLY A 340 10.34 -23.69 19.20
CA GLY A 340 8.98 -24.20 19.07
C GLY A 340 8.07 -23.35 18.19
N ARG A 341 8.63 -22.33 17.51
CA ARG A 341 7.90 -21.37 16.67
C ARG A 341 8.01 -21.74 15.19
N LEU A 342 7.16 -21.14 14.36
CA LEU A 342 7.28 -21.26 12.91
C LEU A 342 8.65 -20.77 12.44
N ARG A 343 9.29 -21.53 11.55
CA ARG A 343 10.61 -21.19 11.00
C ARG A 343 10.54 -20.01 10.04
N TYR A 344 9.46 -19.93 9.26
CA TYR A 344 9.14 -18.80 8.37
C TYR A 344 8.05 -17.93 9.00
N CYS A 345 8.45 -17.08 9.97
CA CYS A 345 7.51 -16.38 10.84
C CYS A 345 7.47 -14.85 10.66
N TRP A 346 8.42 -14.24 9.93
CA TRP A 346 8.49 -12.78 9.82
C TRP A 346 7.57 -12.26 8.72
N SER A 347 6.36 -11.90 9.10
CA SER A 347 5.32 -11.47 8.16
C SER A 347 5.59 -10.06 7.66
N ASN A 348 5.53 -9.86 6.35
CA ASN A 348 5.55 -8.54 5.73
C ASN A 348 4.20 -7.84 5.93
N VAL A 349 4.22 -6.73 6.67
CA VAL A 349 3.03 -5.93 6.99
C VAL A 349 2.96 -4.61 6.21
N CYS A 350 3.78 -4.45 5.17
CA CYS A 350 3.83 -3.24 4.32
C CYS A 350 4.10 -1.97 5.14
N LEU A 351 5.12 -2.04 6.01
CA LEU A 351 5.64 -0.94 6.82
C LEU A 351 7.15 -0.89 6.60
N HIS A 352 7.61 -0.03 5.70
CA HIS A 352 9.00 -0.02 5.22
C HIS A 352 9.64 1.35 5.41
N MET A 353 10.92 1.37 5.72
CA MET A 353 11.73 2.59 5.80
C MET A 353 12.86 2.49 4.78
N PHE A 354 13.10 3.56 4.03
CA PHE A 354 14.17 3.62 3.05
C PHE A 354 15.00 4.89 3.23
N THR A 355 16.28 4.82 2.88
CA THR A 355 17.04 6.06 2.62
C THR A 355 16.63 6.64 1.27
N LEU A 356 16.62 7.97 1.17
CA LEU A 356 16.33 8.65 -0.09
C LEU A 356 17.33 8.26 -1.19
N ASP A 357 18.60 8.07 -0.83
CA ASP A 357 19.65 7.65 -1.75
C ASP A 357 19.38 6.27 -2.34
N PHE A 358 18.91 5.33 -1.51
CA PHE A 358 18.55 4.00 -1.97
C PHE A 358 17.35 4.05 -2.93
N LEU A 359 16.30 4.83 -2.63
CA LEU A 359 15.16 5.01 -3.53
C LEU A 359 15.59 5.57 -4.89
N ASN A 360 16.49 6.56 -4.91
CA ASN A 360 17.04 7.10 -6.15
C ASN A 360 17.79 6.04 -6.97
N GLN A 361 18.55 5.16 -6.34
CA GLN A 361 19.29 4.11 -7.04
C GLN A 361 18.36 3.00 -7.55
N VAL A 362 17.49 2.48 -6.68
CA VAL A 362 16.71 1.28 -6.97
C VAL A 362 15.64 1.48 -8.03
N THR A 363 15.12 2.70 -8.16
CA THR A 363 14.17 3.05 -9.25
C THR A 363 14.78 2.79 -10.63
N ASN A 364 16.09 2.97 -10.82
CA ASN A 364 16.77 2.66 -12.07
C ASN A 364 16.92 1.15 -12.27
N SER A 365 17.29 0.41 -11.21
CA SER A 365 17.48 -1.03 -11.25
C SER A 365 16.17 -1.77 -11.57
N LEU A 366 15.08 -1.38 -10.90
CA LEU A 366 13.77 -1.96 -11.12
C LEU A 366 13.25 -1.70 -12.53
N GLU A 367 13.41 -0.48 -13.04
CA GLU A 367 13.00 -0.13 -14.41
C GLU A 367 13.86 -0.88 -15.44
N LYS A 368 15.15 -1.08 -15.17
CA LYS A 368 16.03 -1.87 -16.04
C LYS A 368 15.60 -3.33 -16.12
N ASP A 369 15.25 -3.95 -14.99
CA ASP A 369 14.89 -5.36 -14.94
C ASP A 369 13.46 -5.59 -15.50
N SER A 370 12.53 -4.65 -15.26
CA SER A 370 11.17 -4.70 -15.82
C SER A 370 10.42 -6.00 -15.52
N ILE A 371 10.72 -6.66 -14.40
CA ILE A 371 10.06 -7.90 -13.98
C ILE A 371 8.84 -7.56 -13.13
N TYR A 372 7.67 -7.99 -13.58
CA TYR A 372 6.40 -7.83 -12.89
C TYR A 372 5.82 -9.21 -12.57
N HIS A 373 5.12 -9.30 -11.45
CA HIS A 373 4.39 -10.48 -11.03
C HIS A 373 3.15 -10.64 -11.91
N LEU A 374 2.92 -11.87 -12.38
CA LEU A 374 1.82 -12.21 -13.28
C LEU A 374 0.67 -12.80 -12.49
N ALA A 375 -0.45 -12.08 -12.43
CA ALA A 375 -1.65 -12.53 -11.74
C ALA A 375 -2.76 -12.85 -12.74
N GLU A 376 -3.16 -14.13 -12.81
CA GLU A 376 -4.32 -14.53 -13.61
C GLU A 376 -5.61 -13.98 -13.01
N LYS A 377 -6.41 -13.29 -13.82
CA LYS A 377 -7.67 -12.66 -13.43
C LYS A 377 -8.72 -12.79 -14.53
N ARG A 378 -9.98 -12.72 -14.12
CA ARG A 378 -11.09 -12.40 -15.03
C ARG A 378 -11.05 -10.92 -15.33
N ILE A 379 -10.83 -10.57 -16.60
CA ILE A 379 -10.64 -9.20 -17.08
C ILE A 379 -11.81 -8.84 -18.01
N PRO A 380 -12.45 -7.67 -17.83
CA PRO A 380 -13.45 -7.16 -18.77
C PRO A 380 -12.89 -7.12 -20.19
N SER A 381 -13.68 -7.56 -21.16
CA SER A 381 -13.29 -7.56 -22.57
C SER A 381 -14.45 -7.22 -23.49
N VAL A 382 -14.14 -7.00 -24.78
CA VAL A 382 -15.12 -6.83 -25.86
C VAL A 382 -16.22 -7.91 -25.92
N HIS A 383 -15.94 -9.11 -25.39
CA HIS A 383 -16.89 -10.23 -25.33
C HIS A 383 -17.43 -10.49 -23.91
N GLY A 384 -17.43 -9.46 -23.06
CA GLY A 384 -17.84 -9.54 -21.66
C GLY A 384 -16.63 -9.71 -20.73
N TYR A 385 -16.17 -10.94 -20.53
CA TYR A 385 -15.00 -11.22 -19.67
C TYR A 385 -14.14 -12.33 -20.27
N THR A 386 -12.82 -12.18 -20.18
CA THR A 386 -11.84 -13.21 -20.54
C THR A 386 -10.89 -13.52 -19.39
N SER A 387 -10.25 -14.69 -19.41
CA SER A 387 -9.07 -14.92 -18.56
C SER A 387 -7.87 -14.22 -19.17
N GLY A 388 -7.05 -13.61 -18.33
CA GLY A 388 -5.83 -12.93 -18.74
C GLY A 388 -4.95 -12.60 -17.55
N LEU A 389 -3.82 -11.97 -17.83
CA LEU A 389 -2.78 -11.63 -16.88
C LEU A 389 -2.82 -10.13 -16.57
N LYS A 390 -2.80 -9.82 -15.28
CA LYS A 390 -2.41 -8.51 -14.76
C LYS A 390 -0.94 -8.55 -14.37
N LEU A 391 -0.21 -7.51 -14.72
CA LEU A 391 1.20 -7.36 -14.39
C LEU A 391 1.31 -6.36 -13.24
N GLU A 392 1.82 -6.79 -12.10
CA GLU A 392 1.94 -5.98 -10.89
C GLU A 392 3.37 -6.01 -10.36
N GLN A 393 3.93 -4.84 -10.03
CA GLN A 393 5.16 -4.78 -9.26
C GLN A 393 4.82 -4.72 -7.78
N PHE A 394 5.60 -5.39 -6.92
CA PHE A 394 5.41 -5.32 -5.49
C PHE A 394 6.43 -4.39 -4.82
N ILE A 395 5.97 -3.61 -3.83
CA ILE A 395 6.80 -2.63 -3.12
C ILE A 395 8.01 -3.30 -2.45
N PHE A 396 7.89 -4.54 -2.02
CA PHE A 396 8.96 -5.28 -1.37
C PHE A 396 9.97 -5.93 -2.33
N ASP A 397 9.74 -5.92 -3.65
CA ASP A 397 10.72 -6.46 -4.62
C ASP A 397 12.05 -5.69 -4.56
N VAL A 398 11.99 -4.45 -4.07
CA VAL A 398 13.11 -3.55 -3.82
C VAL A 398 14.17 -4.17 -2.88
N PHE A 399 13.79 -5.05 -1.95
CA PHE A 399 14.71 -5.58 -0.94
C PHE A 399 15.82 -6.44 -1.56
N ASN A 400 15.59 -7.04 -2.73
CA ASN A 400 16.59 -7.78 -3.48
C ASN A 400 17.78 -6.90 -3.92
N TYR A 401 17.55 -5.59 -4.07
CA TYR A 401 18.54 -4.61 -4.52
C TYR A 401 19.16 -3.84 -3.36
N SER A 402 18.65 -4.02 -2.14
CA SER A 402 19.12 -3.28 -0.98
C SER A 402 20.50 -3.79 -0.55
N PRO A 403 21.53 -2.93 -0.47
CA PRO A 403 22.84 -3.36 0.02
C PRO A 403 22.80 -3.78 1.50
N SER A 404 21.84 -3.28 2.26
CA SER A 404 21.64 -3.65 3.67
C SER A 404 20.18 -3.51 4.07
N THR A 405 19.62 -4.55 4.70
CA THR A 405 18.23 -4.56 5.15
C THR A 405 18.14 -5.00 6.60
N ALA A 406 17.38 -4.28 7.41
CA ALA A 406 17.09 -4.66 8.79
C ALA A 406 15.59 -4.99 8.97
N LEU A 407 15.29 -6.02 9.76
CA LEU A 407 13.92 -6.30 10.19
C LEU A 407 13.72 -5.83 11.64
N PHE A 408 12.54 -5.28 11.91
CA PHE A 408 12.16 -4.73 13.21
C PHE A 408 10.82 -5.34 13.64
N GLU A 409 10.84 -6.25 14.59
CA GLU A 409 9.61 -6.88 15.09
C GLU A 409 8.70 -5.85 15.79
N VAL A 410 7.39 -5.92 15.55
CA VAL A 410 6.40 -5.14 16.32
C VAL A 410 5.29 -6.06 16.82
N LEU A 411 4.61 -5.61 17.88
CA LEU A 411 3.44 -6.31 18.40
C LEU A 411 2.24 -6.06 17.48
N ARG A 412 1.60 -7.14 17.05
CA ARG A 412 0.45 -7.07 16.12
C ARG A 412 -0.68 -6.23 16.70
N GLU A 413 -1.00 -6.46 17.96
CA GLU A 413 -2.05 -5.77 18.70
C GLU A 413 -1.76 -4.28 18.98
N GLU A 414 -0.57 -3.79 18.63
CA GLU A 414 -0.21 -2.37 18.72
C GLU A 414 -0.07 -1.70 17.36
N GLU A 415 0.33 -2.45 16.33
CA GLU A 415 0.79 -1.85 15.07
C GLU A 415 0.20 -2.46 13.79
N PHE A 416 -0.58 -3.54 13.86
CA PHE A 416 -1.09 -4.21 12.67
C PHE A 416 -2.54 -4.71 12.79
N ALA A 417 -3.46 -3.93 12.23
CA ALA A 417 -4.88 -4.27 12.07
C ALA A 417 -5.38 -3.83 10.68
N PRO A 418 -5.12 -4.64 9.63
CA PRO A 418 -5.51 -4.30 8.27
C PRO A 418 -7.02 -4.45 8.03
N VAL A 419 -7.55 -3.63 7.13
CA VAL A 419 -8.95 -3.67 6.67
C VAL A 419 -8.97 -4.05 5.19
N LYS A 420 -9.21 -5.34 4.93
CA LYS A 420 -9.16 -5.93 3.58
C LYS A 420 -10.50 -6.48 3.12
N ASN A 421 -11.33 -6.97 4.03
CA ASN A 421 -12.57 -7.67 3.73
C ASN A 421 -13.77 -6.99 4.40
N ALA A 422 -14.95 -7.08 3.81
CA ALA A 422 -16.19 -6.62 4.44
C ALA A 422 -16.51 -7.39 5.74
N ASN A 423 -17.31 -6.79 6.61
CA ASN A 423 -17.85 -7.48 7.79
C ASN A 423 -18.61 -8.76 7.37
N GLY A 424 -18.46 -9.84 8.15
CA GLY A 424 -18.93 -11.18 7.81
C GLY A 424 -17.84 -12.11 7.26
N ALA A 425 -16.70 -11.57 6.80
CA ALA A 425 -15.50 -12.36 6.56
C ALA A 425 -14.82 -12.79 7.87
N THR A 426 -13.94 -13.79 7.78
CA THR A 426 -13.29 -14.41 8.96
C THR A 426 -12.11 -13.59 9.53
N TYR A 427 -11.49 -12.71 8.74
CA TYR A 427 -10.32 -11.92 9.14
C TYR A 427 -10.25 -10.58 8.40
N ASP A 428 -9.44 -9.65 8.92
CA ASP A 428 -9.11 -8.34 8.34
C ASP A 428 -10.35 -7.52 7.96
N THR A 429 -11.32 -7.43 8.87
CA THR A 429 -12.58 -6.71 8.68
C THR A 429 -12.59 -5.36 9.43
N PRO A 430 -13.49 -4.43 9.05
CA PRO A 430 -13.74 -3.22 9.83
C PRO A 430 -13.99 -3.51 11.32
N ASP A 431 -14.83 -4.50 11.64
CA ASP A 431 -15.14 -4.86 13.03
C ASP A 431 -13.92 -5.39 13.78
N SER A 432 -13.10 -6.25 13.18
CA SER A 432 -11.89 -6.75 13.83
C SER A 432 -10.87 -5.63 14.08
N ALA A 433 -10.67 -4.75 13.09
CA ALA A 433 -9.71 -3.66 13.20
C ALA A 433 -10.15 -2.59 14.21
N ARG A 434 -11.46 -2.25 14.22
CA ARG A 434 -12.07 -1.38 15.23
C ARG A 434 -11.81 -1.92 16.63
N LEU A 435 -12.10 -3.20 16.85
CA LEU A 435 -11.97 -3.82 18.15
C LEU A 435 -10.52 -3.87 18.64
N MET A 436 -9.55 -4.13 17.74
CA MET A 436 -8.13 -4.08 18.08
C MET A 436 -7.71 -2.67 18.53
N LEU A 437 -8.13 -1.61 17.81
CA LEU A 437 -7.84 -0.22 18.19
C LEU A 437 -8.47 0.14 19.55
N LEU A 438 -9.76 -0.17 19.75
CA LEU A 438 -10.45 0.12 21.00
C LEU A 438 -9.81 -0.59 22.20
N ARG A 439 -9.34 -1.84 22.02
CA ARG A 439 -8.63 -2.59 23.06
C ARG A 439 -7.25 -2.00 23.35
N LEU A 440 -6.49 -1.60 22.32
CA LEU A 440 -5.21 -0.91 22.50
C LEU A 440 -5.39 0.35 23.35
N HIS A 441 -6.32 1.21 22.96
CA HIS A 441 -6.62 2.46 23.66
C HIS A 441 -7.16 2.23 25.08
N SER A 442 -7.96 1.18 25.30
CA SER A 442 -8.39 0.77 26.64
C SER A 442 -7.21 0.42 27.54
N ARG A 443 -6.19 -0.28 27.02
CA ARG A 443 -4.95 -0.56 27.77
C ARG A 443 -4.21 0.73 28.12
N TRP A 444 -4.13 1.69 27.19
CA TRP A 444 -3.49 2.98 27.45
C TRP A 444 -4.18 3.78 28.55
N VAL A 445 -5.52 3.83 28.55
CA VAL A 445 -6.28 4.53 29.60
C VAL A 445 -6.06 3.91 30.98
N VAL A 446 -6.08 2.58 31.07
CA VAL A 446 -5.82 1.87 32.33
C VAL A 446 -4.38 2.09 32.80
N ALA A 447 -3.41 2.02 31.89
CA ALA A 447 -2.00 2.30 32.20
C ALA A 447 -1.77 3.74 32.70
N ALA A 448 -2.57 4.70 32.21
CA ALA A 448 -2.56 6.10 32.65
C ALA A 448 -3.32 6.37 33.96
N GLY A 449 -3.83 5.32 34.64
CA GLY A 449 -4.55 5.42 35.91
C GLY A 449 -6.04 5.77 35.78
N GLY A 450 -6.63 5.58 34.60
CA GLY A 450 -8.07 5.70 34.38
C GLY A 450 -8.82 4.38 34.60
N PHE A 451 -10.13 4.47 34.80
CA PHE A 451 -11.03 3.33 34.99
C PHE A 451 -12.00 3.22 33.83
N LEU A 452 -12.34 1.98 33.44
CA LEU A 452 -13.31 1.71 32.38
C LEU A 452 -14.57 1.07 32.96
N THR A 453 -15.72 1.60 32.57
CA THR A 453 -17.04 0.98 32.79
C THR A 453 -17.66 0.67 31.43
N HIS A 454 -18.53 -0.33 31.38
CA HIS A 454 -19.08 -0.79 30.11
C HIS A 454 -20.47 -1.42 30.31
N SER A 455 -21.36 -1.17 29.36
CA SER A 455 -22.70 -1.80 29.33
C SER A 455 -22.72 -3.13 28.56
N VAL A 456 -21.63 -3.44 27.86
CA VAL A 456 -21.41 -4.69 27.11
C VAL A 456 -20.00 -5.21 27.41
N PRO A 457 -19.68 -6.50 27.21
CA PRO A 457 -18.35 -7.02 27.53
C PRO A 457 -17.22 -6.25 26.82
N LEU A 458 -16.12 -5.96 27.51
CA LEU A 458 -14.95 -5.26 26.93
C LEU A 458 -14.32 -5.99 25.74
N TYR A 459 -14.52 -7.29 25.61
CA TYR A 459 -14.09 -7.98 24.40
C TYR A 459 -14.90 -7.61 23.15
N MET A 460 -16.00 -6.85 23.29
CA MET A 460 -16.86 -6.35 22.20
C MET A 460 -16.85 -4.81 22.07
N THR A 461 -16.15 -4.10 22.95
CA THR A 461 -16.15 -2.63 23.00
C THR A 461 -14.82 -2.09 23.53
N GLY A 462 -14.73 -0.79 23.71
CA GLY A 462 -13.62 -0.13 24.40
C GLY A 462 -13.73 1.37 24.24
N VAL A 463 -12.65 2.06 24.57
CA VAL A 463 -12.53 3.51 24.39
C VAL A 463 -11.66 3.81 23.19
N GLU A 464 -11.97 4.89 22.49
CA GLU A 464 -11.12 5.44 21.46
C GLU A 464 -10.36 6.63 22.03
N VAL A 465 -9.04 6.64 21.95
CA VAL A 465 -8.21 7.82 22.23
C VAL A 465 -7.89 8.49 20.88
N SER A 466 -8.21 9.78 20.74
CA SER A 466 -7.83 10.54 19.54
C SER A 466 -6.30 10.59 19.43
N PRO A 467 -5.72 10.37 18.23
CA PRO A 467 -4.28 10.51 18.03
C PRO A 467 -3.73 11.90 18.41
N LEU A 468 -4.56 12.95 18.41
CA LEU A 468 -4.15 14.29 18.86
C LEU A 468 -3.83 14.34 20.36
N CYS A 469 -4.45 13.45 21.16
CA CYS A 469 -4.18 13.33 22.60
C CYS A 469 -2.93 12.50 22.88
N SER A 470 -2.75 11.40 22.14
CA SER A 470 -1.69 10.43 22.36
C SER A 470 -1.39 9.65 21.09
N TYR A 471 -0.11 9.54 20.74
CA TYR A 471 0.37 8.80 19.58
C TYR A 471 0.50 7.30 19.85
N ALA A 472 1.09 6.93 20.99
CA ALA A 472 1.40 5.56 21.37
C ALA A 472 1.09 5.24 22.85
N GLY A 473 0.27 6.06 23.52
CA GLY A 473 -0.14 5.90 24.92
C GLY A 473 0.48 6.91 25.89
N GLU A 474 1.40 7.77 25.41
CA GLU A 474 2.00 8.85 26.19
C GLU A 474 1.01 10.01 26.46
N ASN A 475 1.32 10.88 27.43
CA ASN A 475 0.55 12.10 27.75
C ASN A 475 -0.91 11.90 28.19
N LEU A 476 -1.32 10.68 28.53
CA LEU A 476 -2.69 10.39 28.96
C LEU A 476 -2.95 10.58 30.45
N GLU A 477 -1.93 10.63 31.31
CA GLU A 477 -2.13 10.71 32.75
C GLU A 477 -2.95 11.93 33.17
N ALA A 478 -2.68 13.09 32.58
CA ALA A 478 -3.41 14.33 32.87
C ALA A 478 -4.90 14.25 32.47
N ILE A 479 -5.23 13.41 31.48
CA ILE A 479 -6.59 13.22 30.97
C ILE A 479 -7.32 12.11 31.73
N CYS A 480 -6.61 11.04 32.12
CA CYS A 480 -7.22 9.78 32.55
C CYS A 480 -7.15 9.53 34.05
N ARG A 481 -6.10 10.02 34.74
CA ARG A 481 -5.82 9.64 36.14
C ARG A 481 -7.01 9.91 37.06
N GLY A 482 -7.50 8.88 37.72
CA GLY A 482 -8.61 8.96 38.68
C GLY A 482 -9.99 9.17 38.05
N ARG A 483 -10.10 9.16 36.71
CA ARG A 483 -11.37 9.34 35.99
C ARG A 483 -11.92 8.02 35.49
N THR A 484 -13.24 7.96 35.36
CA THR A 484 -13.97 6.79 34.84
C THR A 484 -14.55 7.11 33.46
N PHE A 485 -14.31 6.24 32.49
CA PHE A 485 -14.82 6.35 31.12
C PHE A 485 -15.82 5.24 30.84
N HIS A 486 -16.96 5.58 30.26
CA HIS A 486 -17.99 4.61 29.89
C HIS A 486 -17.84 4.20 28.42
N ALA A 487 -17.60 2.92 28.15
CA ALA A 487 -17.43 2.40 26.80
C ALA A 487 -18.77 1.99 26.15
N PRO A 488 -18.97 2.23 24.84
CA PRO A 488 -18.04 2.87 23.90
C PRO A 488 -18.03 4.40 24.01
N SER A 489 -16.85 5.01 24.01
CA SER A 489 -16.68 6.48 23.98
C SER A 489 -15.37 6.89 23.29
N GLU A 490 -15.31 8.14 22.85
CA GLU A 490 -14.08 8.81 22.42
C GLU A 490 -13.51 9.67 23.57
N ILE A 491 -12.19 9.67 23.70
CA ILE A 491 -11.39 10.57 24.52
C ILE A 491 -10.65 11.50 23.57
N SER A 492 -11.05 12.77 23.59
CA SER A 492 -10.49 13.87 22.82
C SER A 492 -10.37 15.12 23.70
N PHE A 493 -9.69 16.17 23.21
CA PHE A 493 -9.53 17.46 23.90
C PHE A 493 -10.81 18.30 23.92
#